data_AF-A0A2R3J4T9-F1
#
_entry.id   AF-A0A2R3J4T9-F1
#
_cell.length_a   1.000
_cell.length_b   1.000
_cell.length_c   1.000
_cell.angle_alpha   90.00
_cell.angle_beta   90.00
_cell.angle_gamma   90.00
#
_symmetry.space_group_name_H-M   'P 1'
#
loop_
_entity.id
_entity.type
_entity.pdbx_description
1 polymer ?
#
loop_
_entity_poly.entity_id
_entity_poly.type
_entity_poly.pdbx_seq_one_letter_code
_entity_poly.pdbx_strand_id
1 'polypeptide(L)' 'MWTHRIEPQGTDIDGELFPAVYLSCGNCATLHDLADKAPSSKPTQRLEEIHEPH' A
#
# COMPACT_ATOMS: atom_id res chain seq x y z
N MET A 1 -9.46 -6.38 -15.00
CA MET A 1 -9.80 -5.20 -14.20
C MET A 1 -9.12 -5.33 -12.84
N TRP A 2 -8.43 -4.30 -12.36
CA TRP A 2 -7.80 -4.27 -11.03
C TRP A 2 -8.69 -3.55 -10.03
N THR A 3 -8.82 -4.07 -8.81
CA THR A 3 -9.42 -3.36 -7.67
C THR A 3 -8.46 -3.37 -6.49
N HIS A 4 -8.69 -2.51 -5.49
CA HIS A 4 -7.83 -2.43 -4.31
C HIS A 4 -8.60 -2.75 -3.04
N ARG A 5 -7.90 -3.27 -2.03
CA ARG A 5 -8.41 -3.49 -0.68
C ARG A 5 -7.37 -2.96 0.31
N ILE A 6 -7.83 -2.21 1.31
CA ILE A 6 -7.01 -1.70 2.40
C ILE A 6 -7.34 -2.50 3.65
N GLU A 7 -6.33 -3.06 4.31
CA GLU A 7 -6.46 -3.64 5.63
C GLU A 7 -5.89 -2.67 6.68
N PRO A 8 -6.76 -2.00 7.46
CA PRO A 8 -6.35 -0.94 8.37
C PRO A 8 -5.56 -1.45 9.58
N GLN A 9 -5.65 -2.75 9.88
CA GLN A 9 -4.81 -3.41 10.88
C GLN A 9 -3.34 -3.45 10.46
N GLY A 10 -3.07 -3.39 9.15
CA GLY A 10 -1.75 -3.16 8.64
C GLY A 10 -0.73 -4.28 8.86
N THR A 11 0.52 -3.94 8.58
CA THR A 11 1.71 -4.73 8.85
C THR A 11 2.66 -3.89 9.68
N ASP A 12 3.23 -4.50 10.72
CA ASP A 12 4.31 -3.88 11.49
C ASP A 12 5.60 -3.95 10.68
N ILE A 13 6.21 -2.79 10.46
CA ILE A 13 7.48 -2.64 9.77
C ILE A 13 8.38 -1.82 10.69
N ASP A 14 9.38 -2.49 11.28
CA ASP A 14 10.35 -1.88 12.20
C ASP A 14 9.70 -1.15 13.40
N GLY A 15 8.59 -1.68 13.93
CA GLY A 15 7.87 -1.10 15.06
C GLY A 15 6.90 0.03 14.68
N GLU A 16 6.68 0.26 13.39
CA GLU A 16 5.67 1.16 12.87
C GLU A 16 4.59 0.39 12.08
N LEU A 17 3.32 0.67 12.40
CA LEU A 17 2.19 0.01 11.76
C LEU A 17 1.75 0.76 10.50
N PHE A 18 1.92 0.12 9.34
CA PHE A 18 1.45 0.65 8.05
C PHE A 18 0.24 -0.12 7.55
N PRO A 19 -0.82 0.53 7.04
CA PRO A 19 -1.95 -0.17 6.45
C PRO A 19 -1.49 -1.03 5.26
N ALA A 20 -1.93 -2.28 5.21
CA ALA A 20 -1.59 -3.18 4.12
C ALA A 20 -2.54 -2.90 2.94
N VAL A 21 -1.98 -2.75 1.75
CA VAL A 21 -2.75 -2.46 0.53
C VAL A 21 -2.58 -3.61 -0.44
N TYR A 22 -3.68 -4.20 -0.86
CA TYR A 22 -3.70 -5.31 -1.79
C TYR A 22 -4.38 -4.92 -3.10
N LEU A 23 -3.84 -5.44 -4.20
CA LEU A 23 -4.42 -5.40 -5.53
C LEU A 23 -5.13 -6.71 -5.83
N SER A 24 -6.45 -6.66 -6.00
CA SER A 24 -7.23 -7.79 -6.50
C SER A 24 -7.22 -7.81 -8.02
N CYS A 25 -6.79 -8.93 -8.59
CA CYS A 25 -6.81 -9.16 -10.03
C CYS A 25 -8.08 -9.91 -10.42
N GLY A 26 -9.03 -9.23 -11.08
CA GLY A 26 -10.28 -9.85 -11.54
C GLY A 26 -10.11 -10.91 -12.64
N ASN A 27 -8.91 -11.10 -13.18
CA ASN A 27 -8.63 -12.10 -14.22
C ASN A 27 -8.18 -13.46 -13.63
N CYS A 28 -7.40 -13.45 -12.56
CA CYS A 28 -6.91 -14.68 -11.90
C CYS A 28 -7.50 -14.90 -10.51
N ALA A 29 -8.40 -14.01 -10.05
CA ALA A 29 -9.08 -14.09 -8.76
C ALA A 29 -8.13 -14.18 -7.54
N THR A 30 -6.93 -13.60 -7.66
CA THR A 30 -5.92 -13.55 -6.60
C THR A 30 -5.76 -12.13 -6.05
N LEU A 31 -5.41 -12.06 -4.77
CA LEU A 31 -4.91 -10.85 -4.14
C LEU A 31 -3.38 -10.81 -4.28
N HIS A 32 -2.87 -9.64 -4.62
CA HIS A 32 -1.44 -9.36 -4.67
C HIS A 32 -1.13 -8.25 -3.70
N ASP A 33 0.00 -8.34 -2.99
CA ASP A 33 0.49 -7.20 -2.24
C ASP A 33 0.85 -6.05 -3.20
N LEU A 34 0.48 -4.83 -2.84
CA LEU A 34 0.83 -3.65 -3.63
C LEU A 34 2.35 -3.43 -3.67
N ALA A 35 3.08 -3.70 -2.59
CA ALA A 35 4.53 -3.59 -2.54
C ALA A 35 5.21 -4.54 -3.55
N ASP A 36 4.65 -5.73 -3.75
CA ASP A 36 5.19 -6.72 -4.68
C ASP A 36 4.92 -6.38 -6.15
N LYS A 37 3.72 -5.84 -6.45
CA LYS A 37 3.26 -5.58 -7.82
C LYS A 37 3.47 -4.16 -8.32
N ALA A 38 3.68 -3.21 -7.41
CA ALA A 38 3.98 -1.82 -7.72
C ALA A 38 5.21 -1.37 -6.91
N PRO A 39 6.42 -1.82 -7.27
CA PRO A 39 7.64 -1.48 -6.52
C PRO A 39 7.91 0.04 -6.45
N SER A 40 7.28 0.84 -7.32
CA SER A 40 7.35 2.30 -7.30
C SER A 40 6.31 2.98 -6.40
N SER A 41 5.32 2.27 -5.83
CA SER A 41 4.20 2.87 -5.10
C SER A 41 4.51 3.18 -3.63
N LYS A 42 5.70 2.82 -3.14
CA LYS A 42 6.21 3.10 -1.79
C LYS A 42 5.13 3.08 -0.69
N PRO A 43 4.40 1.97 -0.52
CA PRO A 43 3.24 1.90 0.38
C PRO A 43 3.61 2.05 1.87
N THR A 44 4.90 1.92 2.19
CA THR A 44 5.47 2.04 3.53
C THR A 44 6.13 3.40 3.78
N GLN A 45 6.04 4.34 2.83
CA GLN A 45 6.56 5.69 3.03
C GLN A 45 5.49 6.53 3.72
N ARG A 46 5.83 7.14 4.87
CA ARG A 46 5.02 8.22 5.44
C ARG A 46 4.89 9.32 4.39
N LEU A 47 3.67 9.82 4.19
CA LEU A 47 3.47 11.02 3.40
C LEU A 47 4.20 12.15 4.14
N GLU A 48 5.38 12.55 3.65
CA GLU A 48 6.07 13.73 4.15
C GLU A 48 5.14 14.91 3.87
N GLU A 49 4.63 15.52 4.93
CA GLU A 49 3.76 16.68 4.84
C GLU A 49 4.55 17.77 4.11
N ILE A 50 4.18 18.03 2.86
CA ILE A 50 4.83 19.05 2.03
C ILE A 50 4.49 20.39 2.68
N HIS A 51 5.35 20.89 3.56
CA HIS A 51 5.30 22.28 3.98
C HIS A 51 5.75 23.11 2.77
N GLU A 52 4.80 23.59 1.97
CA GLU A 52 5.08 24.66 1.02
C GLU A 52 5.48 25.91 1.80
N PRO A 53 6.70 26.45 1.63
CA PRO A 53 7.04 27.74 2.22
C PRO A 53 6.25 28.82 1.46
N HIS A 54 5.45 29.57 2.23
CA HIS A 54 4.68 30.74 1.80
C HIS A 54 5.56 31.91 1.35
#